data_AF-A0A7Y2TSV3-F1
#
_entry.id   AF-A0A7Y2TSV3-F1
#
_cell.length_a   1.000
_cell.length_b   1.000
_cell.length_c   1.000
_cell.angle_alpha   90.00
_cell.angle_beta   90.00
_cell.angle_gamma   90.00
#
_symmetry.space_group_name_H-M   'P 1'
#
loop_
_entity.id
_entity.type
_entity.pdbx_description
1 polymer ?
#
loop_
_entity_poly.entity_id
_entity_poly.type
_entity_poly.pdbx_seq_one_letter_code
_entity_poly.pdbx_strand_id
1 'polypeptide(L)'
;MHEMETMIALNRFGLGARPGEAVVAGSDPRGWLVQQLADPGAGTLHSGGLRTTEQILRDFYEFRDKRRDAKKTGEEVEKAASRGDFTPRGEWYREAEARTRFALTTERSFHERLVRFWSNHFTVSASKGPVAAIAGA
;
A
#
# COMPACT_ATOMS: atom_id res chain seq x y z
N MET A 1 5.93 13.37 33.05
CA MET A 1 5.72 13.84 31.66
C MET A 1 6.81 13.23 30.80
N HIS A 2 6.45 12.31 29.90
CA HIS A 2 7.37 11.62 29.01
C HIS A 2 7.41 12.28 27.62
N GLU A 3 7.53 13.60 27.56
CA GLU A 3 7.30 14.37 26.31
C GLU A 3 8.24 13.94 25.17
N MET A 4 9.54 13.77 25.44
CA MET A 4 10.50 13.27 24.46
C MET A 4 10.17 11.84 24.01
N GLU A 5 9.88 10.92 24.94
CA GLU A 5 9.55 9.54 24.60
C GLU A 5 8.23 9.45 23.83
N THR A 6 7.28 10.35 24.09
CA THR A 6 6.02 10.48 23.35
C THR A 6 6.29 10.88 21.90
N MET A 7 7.14 11.90 21.70
CA MET A 7 7.53 12.33 20.35
C MET A 7 8.29 11.25 19.59
N ILE A 8 9.15 10.48 20.28
CA ILE A 8 9.82 9.31 19.72
C ILE A 8 8.79 8.25 19.34
N ALA A 9 7.86 7.88 20.22
CA ALA A 9 6.86 6.88 19.96
C ALA A 9 6.00 7.23 18.73
N LEU A 10 5.50 8.47 18.64
CA LEU A 10 4.59 8.90 17.58
C LEU A 10 5.28 9.08 16.22
N ASN A 11 6.51 9.62 16.19
CA ASN A 11 7.17 10.01 14.94
C ASN A 11 8.31 9.08 14.53
N ARG A 12 9.06 8.54 15.50
CA ARG A 12 10.20 7.65 15.22
C ARG A 12 9.81 6.19 15.18
N PHE A 13 8.68 5.80 15.79
CA PHE A 13 8.12 4.46 15.69
C PHE A 13 6.78 4.44 14.94
N GLY A 14 5.92 5.44 15.14
CA GLY A 14 4.68 5.63 14.38
C GLY A 14 4.88 6.35 13.04
N LEU A 15 3.75 6.78 12.44
CA LEU A 15 3.69 7.51 11.16
C LEU A 15 3.42 9.02 11.35
N GLY A 16 3.65 9.53 12.56
CA GLY A 16 3.27 10.88 12.97
C GLY A 16 2.05 10.88 13.88
N ALA A 17 1.96 11.90 14.74
CA ALA A 17 0.89 12.02 15.72
C ALA A 17 -0.44 12.40 15.08
N ARG A 18 -1.49 11.61 15.31
CA ARG A 18 -2.87 11.98 15.00
C ARG A 18 -3.44 12.94 16.07
N PRO A 19 -4.52 13.67 15.75
CA PRO A 19 -5.23 14.45 16.76
C PRO A 19 -5.59 13.61 17.98
N GLY A 20 -5.17 14.04 19.17
CA GLY A 20 -5.43 13.36 20.45
C GLY A 20 -4.46 12.23 20.81
N GLU A 21 -3.68 11.66 19.88
CA GLU A 21 -2.78 10.53 20.17
C GLU A 21 -1.68 10.90 21.16
N ALA A 22 -1.16 12.13 21.11
CA ALA A 22 -0.13 12.59 22.04
C ALA A 22 -0.60 12.57 23.50
N VAL A 23 -1.89 12.81 23.73
CA VAL A 23 -2.47 12.75 25.09
C VAL A 23 -2.54 11.30 25.56
N VAL A 24 -2.97 10.38 24.69
CA VAL A 24 -3.07 8.95 25.01
C VAL A 24 -1.69 8.35 25.27
N ALA A 25 -0.74 8.56 24.35
CA ALA A 25 0.61 8.04 24.45
C ALA A 25 1.43 8.68 25.58
N GLY A 26 1.13 9.92 25.97
CA GLY A 26 1.93 10.68 26.93
C GLY A 26 2.00 10.11 28.35
N SER A 27 1.02 9.28 28.73
CA SER A 27 0.97 8.61 30.04
C SER A 27 2.00 7.48 30.14
N ASP A 28 2.06 6.62 29.13
CA ASP A 28 2.99 5.50 28.99
C ASP A 28 3.36 5.28 27.51
N PRO A 29 4.38 5.97 26.99
CA PRO A 29 4.74 5.88 25.56
C PRO A 29 5.21 4.49 25.15
N ARG A 30 5.87 3.76 26.06
CA ARG A 30 6.38 2.42 25.79
C ARG A 30 5.25 1.41 25.78
N GLY A 31 4.35 1.47 26.76
CA GLY A 31 3.13 0.66 26.77
C GLY A 31 2.26 0.93 25.56
N TRP A 32 2.15 2.18 25.12
CA TRP A 32 1.45 2.54 23.88
C TRP A 32 2.07 1.84 22.66
N LEU A 33 3.40 1.81 22.52
CA LEU A 33 4.08 1.08 21.44
C LEU A 33 3.83 -0.43 21.49
N VAL A 34 3.89 -1.05 22.67
CA VAL A 34 3.62 -2.48 22.83
C VAL A 34 2.19 -2.82 22.42
N GLN A 35 1.22 -1.99 22.83
CA GLN A 35 -0.19 -2.18 22.48
C GLN A 35 -0.44 -2.12 20.97
N GLN A 36 0.35 -1.35 20.21
CA GLN A 36 0.22 -1.31 18.76
C GLN A 36 0.57 -2.63 18.06
N LEU A 37 1.32 -3.51 18.71
CA LEU A 37 1.68 -4.83 18.20
C LEU A 37 0.76 -5.94 18.70
N ALA A 38 -0.20 -5.62 19.57
CA ALA A 38 -1.03 -6.62 20.25
C ALA A 38 -2.11 -7.23 19.35
N ASP A 39 -2.48 -6.55 18.27
CA ASP A 39 -3.50 -7.01 17.33
C ASP A 39 -2.84 -7.55 16.05
N PRO A 40 -2.87 -8.88 15.79
CA PRO A 40 -2.32 -9.47 14.57
C PRO A 40 -3.04 -9.01 13.29
N GLY A 41 -4.28 -8.53 13.38
CA GLY A 41 -5.07 -8.01 12.26
C GLY A 41 -4.85 -6.53 11.98
N ALA A 42 -4.05 -5.84 12.78
CA ALA A 42 -3.82 -4.40 12.70
C ALA A 42 -3.27 -3.91 11.35
N GLY A 43 -2.64 -4.78 10.57
CA GLY A 43 -2.11 -4.47 9.24
C GLY A 43 -2.97 -4.98 8.08
N THR A 44 -4.12 -5.59 8.35
CA THR A 44 -4.97 -6.13 7.30
C THR A 44 -5.68 -5.01 6.56
N LEU A 45 -5.20 -4.72 5.35
CA LEU A 45 -5.89 -3.84 4.41
C LEU A 45 -7.08 -4.58 3.81
N HIS A 46 -8.28 -4.15 4.14
CA HIS A 46 -9.49 -4.63 3.47
C HIS A 46 -9.46 -4.14 2.03
N SER A 47 -9.51 -5.07 1.07
CA SER A 47 -9.22 -4.80 -0.35
C SER A 47 -10.12 -3.73 -0.95
N GLY A 48 -11.33 -3.49 -0.44
CA GLY A 48 -12.12 -2.28 -0.72
C GLY A 48 -12.37 -1.98 -2.19
N GLY A 49 -12.31 -2.99 -3.07
CA GLY A 49 -12.41 -2.84 -4.53
C GLY A 49 -11.09 -2.96 -5.30
N LEU A 50 -9.97 -3.25 -4.64
CA LEU A 50 -8.73 -3.69 -5.29
C LEU A 50 -8.94 -5.07 -5.94
N ARG A 51 -8.31 -5.25 -7.10
CA ARG A 51 -8.28 -6.55 -7.78
C ARG A 51 -7.49 -7.57 -6.95
N THR A 52 -7.91 -8.83 -6.98
CA THR A 52 -7.09 -9.93 -6.48
C THR A 52 -5.90 -10.16 -7.40
N THR A 53 -4.82 -10.78 -6.90
CA THR A 53 -3.67 -11.17 -7.71
C THR A 53 -4.08 -12.00 -8.94
N GLU A 54 -5.07 -12.89 -8.78
CA GLU A 54 -5.65 -13.68 -9.89
C GLU A 54 -6.29 -12.77 -10.96
N GLN A 55 -7.10 -11.79 -10.54
CA GLN A 55 -7.73 -10.84 -11.45
C GLN A 55 -6.67 -9.98 -12.17
N ILE A 56 -5.65 -9.53 -11.45
CA ILE A 56 -4.52 -8.76 -12.03
C ILE A 56 -3.80 -9.58 -13.10
N LEU A 57 -3.49 -10.86 -12.83
CA LEU A 57 -2.78 -11.71 -13.77
C LEU A 57 -3.60 -11.97 -15.04
N ARG A 58 -4.91 -12.27 -14.89
CA ARG A 58 -5.81 -12.46 -16.03
C ARG A 58 -5.87 -11.19 -16.89
N ASP A 59 -6.17 -10.05 -16.28
CA ASP A 59 -6.31 -8.77 -16.98
C ASP A 59 -4.97 -8.33 -17.62
N PHE A 60 -3.83 -8.66 -17.00
CA PHE A 60 -2.49 -8.43 -17.56
C PHE A 60 -2.25 -9.19 -18.87
N TYR A 61 -2.60 -10.46 -18.93
CA TYR A 61 -2.44 -11.25 -20.15
C TYR A 61 -3.36 -10.77 -21.27
N GLU A 62 -4.60 -10.43 -20.96
CA GLU A 62 -5.53 -9.82 -21.93
C GLU A 62 -5.00 -8.48 -22.47
N PHE A 63 -4.50 -7.61 -21.57
CA PHE A 63 -3.88 -6.34 -21.95
C PHE A 63 -2.67 -6.54 -22.87
N ARG A 64 -1.82 -7.52 -22.55
CA ARG A 64 -0.63 -7.84 -23.36
C ARG A 64 -1.01 -8.33 -24.77
N ASP A 65 -2.01 -9.18 -24.86
CA ASP A 65 -2.46 -9.77 -26.13
C ASP A 65 -3.11 -8.72 -27.03
N LYS A 66 -4.00 -7.88 -26.49
CA LYS A 66 -4.57 -6.72 -27.22
C LYS A 66 -3.49 -5.79 -27.79
N ARG A 67 -2.46 -5.48 -27.00
CA ARG A 67 -1.33 -4.65 -27.47
C ARG A 67 -0.48 -5.32 -28.54
N ARG A 68 -0.31 -6.65 -28.47
CA ARG A 68 0.42 -7.41 -29.49
C ARG A 68 -0.34 -7.38 -30.81
N ASP A 69 -1.65 -7.57 -30.78
CA ASP A 69 -2.45 -7.71 -31.99
C ASP A 69 -2.66 -6.35 -32.68
N ALA A 70 -2.91 -5.28 -31.93
CA ALA A 70 -2.92 -3.91 -32.46
C ALA A 70 -1.58 -3.50 -33.12
N LYS A 71 -0.44 -3.92 -32.54
CA LYS A 71 0.88 -3.70 -33.16
C LYS A 71 1.03 -4.42 -34.51
N LYS A 72 0.34 -5.55 -34.72
CA LYS A 72 0.35 -6.30 -35.98
C LYS A 72 -0.60 -5.69 -37.01
N THR A 73 -1.77 -5.23 -36.59
CA THR A 73 -2.79 -4.64 -37.47
C THR A 73 -2.50 -3.18 -37.83
N GLY A 74 -1.57 -2.52 -37.11
CA GLY A 74 -1.28 -1.10 -37.30
C GLY A 74 -2.38 -0.20 -36.71
N GLU A 75 -3.34 -0.77 -36.00
CA GLU A 75 -4.35 -0.02 -35.27
C GLU A 75 -3.69 0.67 -34.08
N GLU A 76 -4.03 1.95 -33.87
CA GLU A 76 -3.69 2.59 -32.61
C GLU A 76 -4.41 1.84 -31.50
N VAL A 77 -3.65 1.31 -30.54
CA VAL A 77 -4.23 0.95 -29.24
C VAL A 77 -4.74 2.27 -28.68
N GLU A 78 -6.05 2.49 -28.81
CA GLU A 78 -6.75 3.59 -28.18
C GLU A 78 -6.18 3.72 -26.76
N LYS A 79 -5.75 4.92 -26.36
CA LYS A 79 -5.20 5.17 -25.03
C LYS A 79 -6.31 4.90 -24.01
N ALA A 80 -6.51 3.62 -23.69
CA ALA A 80 -7.49 3.12 -22.75
C ALA A 80 -7.01 3.54 -21.35
N ALA A 81 -7.28 4.79 -21.05
CA ALA A 81 -7.28 5.36 -19.73
C ALA A 81 -8.67 5.96 -19.52
N SER A 82 -9.71 5.18 -19.82
CA SER A 82 -11.00 5.43 -19.18
C SER A 82 -10.86 5.13 -17.69
N ARG A 83 -11.67 5.78 -16.85
CA ARG A 83 -11.73 5.46 -15.42
C ARG A 83 -12.30 4.05 -15.25
N GLY A 84 -11.42 3.05 -15.07
CA GLY A 84 -11.84 1.68 -14.75
C GLY A 84 -10.98 0.60 -15.40
N ASP A 85 -10.45 0.87 -16.59
CA ASP A 85 -9.70 -0.11 -17.38
C ASP A 85 -8.39 -0.54 -16.70
N PHE A 86 -8.03 -1.80 -16.92
CA PHE A 86 -6.76 -2.35 -16.43
C PHE A 86 -5.59 -1.78 -17.22
N THR A 87 -4.61 -1.24 -16.50
CA THR A 87 -3.24 -1.08 -17.01
C THR A 87 -2.27 -1.48 -15.89
N PRO A 88 -1.10 -2.07 -16.20
CA PRO A 88 -0.15 -2.48 -15.16
C PRO A 88 0.23 -1.34 -14.21
N ARG A 89 0.44 -0.14 -14.77
CA ARG A 89 0.76 1.06 -13.99
C ARG A 89 -0.45 1.59 -13.22
N GLY A 90 -1.65 1.53 -13.80
CA GLY A 90 -2.88 1.96 -13.15
C GLY A 90 -3.21 1.12 -11.92
N GLU A 91 -3.10 -0.20 -12.01
CA GLU A 91 -3.31 -1.09 -10.85
C GLU A 91 -2.29 -0.83 -9.75
N TRP A 92 -1.02 -0.69 -10.10
CA TRP A 92 0.02 -0.31 -9.12
C TRP A 92 -0.33 0.99 -8.38
N TYR A 93 -0.81 2.02 -9.09
CA TYR A 93 -1.26 3.27 -8.46
C TYR A 93 -2.47 3.07 -7.55
N ARG A 94 -3.46 2.25 -7.93
CA ARG A 94 -4.64 1.97 -7.08
C ARG A 94 -4.22 1.34 -5.76
N GLU A 95 -3.33 0.35 -5.80
CA GLU A 95 -2.84 -0.28 -4.58
C GLU A 95 -1.97 0.67 -3.75
N ALA A 96 -1.10 1.47 -4.38
CA ALA A 96 -0.29 2.47 -3.68
C ALA A 96 -1.16 3.52 -2.97
N GLU A 97 -2.25 3.95 -3.61
CA GLU A 97 -3.25 4.84 -3.01
C GLU A 97 -3.94 4.19 -1.81
N ALA A 98 -4.36 2.92 -1.93
CA ALA A 98 -5.01 2.19 -0.84
C ALA A 98 -4.08 2.05 0.39
N ARG A 99 -2.81 1.68 0.18
CA ARG A 99 -1.80 1.61 1.25
C ARG A 99 -1.55 2.99 1.87
N THR A 100 -1.49 4.05 1.06
CA THR A 100 -1.30 5.42 1.55
C THR A 100 -2.49 5.87 2.39
N ARG A 101 -3.72 5.63 1.93
CA ARG A 101 -4.94 5.92 2.69
C ARG A 101 -4.95 5.18 4.02
N PHE A 102 -4.61 3.90 4.02
CA PHE A 102 -4.54 3.10 5.25
C PHE A 102 -3.54 3.68 6.26
N ALA A 103 -2.35 4.06 5.82
CA ALA A 103 -1.36 4.70 6.69
C ALA A 103 -1.84 6.04 7.29
N LEU A 104 -2.68 6.78 6.57
CA LEU A 104 -3.27 8.02 7.07
C LEU A 104 -4.41 7.77 8.06
N THR A 105 -5.04 6.61 8.05
CA THR A 105 -6.26 6.33 8.84
C THR A 105 -6.08 5.30 9.95
N THR A 106 -5.02 4.49 9.91
CA THR A 106 -4.78 3.43 10.90
C THR A 106 -4.54 4.00 12.30
N GLU A 107 -5.09 3.32 13.30
CA GLU A 107 -4.83 3.56 14.73
C GLU A 107 -3.60 2.77 15.22
N ARG A 108 -2.97 2.00 14.33
CA ARG A 108 -1.83 1.11 14.61
C ARG A 108 -0.63 1.51 13.75
N SER A 109 -0.26 2.79 13.82
CA SER A 109 0.77 3.41 12.98
C SER A 109 2.17 2.77 13.09
N PHE A 110 2.56 2.27 14.26
CA PHE A 110 3.81 1.53 14.45
C PHE A 110 3.77 0.17 13.75
N HIS A 111 2.67 -0.56 13.86
CA HIS A 111 2.48 -1.82 13.14
C HIS A 111 2.58 -1.61 11.63
N GLU A 112 1.86 -0.62 11.09
CA GLU A 112 1.94 -0.27 9.66
C GLU A 112 3.35 0.16 9.25
N ARG A 113 4.11 0.85 10.12
CA ARG A 113 5.49 1.21 9.81
C ARG A 113 6.40 -0.01 9.72
N LEU A 114 6.17 -1.06 10.52
CA LEU A 114 6.87 -2.33 10.39
C LEU A 114 6.50 -3.05 9.09
N VAL A 115 5.20 -3.09 8.74
CA VAL A 115 4.75 -3.63 7.44
C VAL A 115 5.49 -2.93 6.30
N ARG A 116 5.49 -1.59 6.26
CA ARG A 116 6.19 -0.80 5.23
C ARG A 116 7.69 -1.06 5.20
N PHE A 117 8.33 -1.17 6.36
CA PHE A 117 9.76 -1.46 6.45
C PHE A 117 10.08 -2.81 5.78
N TRP A 118 9.38 -3.87 6.18
CA TRP A 118 9.64 -5.22 5.66
C TRP A 118 9.17 -5.38 4.21
N SER A 119 8.02 -4.81 3.85
CA SER A 119 7.54 -4.80 2.47
C SER A 119 8.51 -4.09 1.54
N ASN A 120 9.11 -2.97 1.94
CA ASN A 120 10.14 -2.28 1.15
C ASN A 120 11.45 -3.07 1.08
N HIS A 121 11.87 -3.67 2.21
CA HIS A 121 13.14 -4.38 2.33
C HIS A 121 13.19 -5.67 1.48
N PHE A 122 12.07 -6.37 1.34
CA PHE A 122 11.97 -7.61 0.56
C PHE A 122 11.42 -7.41 -0.86
N THR A 123 11.53 -6.21 -1.46
CA THR A 123 10.90 -5.92 -2.75
C THR A 123 11.58 -6.52 -3.97
N VAL A 124 10.74 -6.81 -4.97
CA VAL A 124 11.12 -6.98 -6.38
C VAL A 124 10.93 -5.66 -7.14
N SER A 125 11.81 -5.38 -8.09
CA SER A 125 11.71 -4.16 -8.90
C SER A 125 10.49 -4.21 -9.84
N ALA A 126 9.59 -3.23 -9.70
CA ALA A 126 8.46 -3.02 -10.61
C ALA A 126 8.87 -2.48 -12.00
N SER A 127 10.17 -2.29 -12.26
CA SER A 127 10.67 -1.72 -13.52
C SER A 127 10.51 -2.65 -14.73
N LYS A 128 10.37 -3.97 -14.49
CA LYS A 128 10.22 -4.96 -15.57
C LYS A 128 8.75 -5.27 -15.81
N GLY A 129 8.34 -5.23 -17.08
CA GLY A 129 6.94 -5.23 -17.52
C GLY A 129 6.00 -6.23 -16.82
N PRO A 130 6.30 -7.53 -16.78
CA PRO A 130 5.42 -8.52 -16.13
C PRO A 130 5.30 -8.36 -14.62
N VAL A 131 6.36 -7.87 -13.97
CA VAL A 131 6.41 -7.69 -12.51
C VAL A 131 5.65 -6.43 -12.10
N ALA A 132 5.60 -5.41 -12.95
CA ALA A 132 4.93 -4.14 -12.67
C ALA A 132 3.45 -4.29 -12.26
N ALA A 133 2.74 -5.26 -12.82
CA ALA A 133 1.32 -5.48 -12.54
C ALA A 133 1.07 -6.10 -11.15
N ILE A 134 2.00 -6.93 -10.66
CA ILE A 134 1.83 -7.73 -9.43
C ILE A 134 2.79 -7.30 -8.31
N ALA A 135 3.59 -6.24 -8.52
CA ALA A 135 4.54 -5.77 -7.54
C ALA A 135 3.80 -5.19 -6.31
N GLY A 136 3.71 -5.99 -5.25
CA GLY A 136 3.04 -5.66 -4.00
C GLY A 136 1.61 -6.20 -3.85
N ALA A 137 1.10 -6.89 -4.88
CA ALA A 137 -0.25 -7.47 -4.95
C ALA A 137 -0.39 -8.81 -4.21
#